data_AF-A0A2E5ZIY4-F1
#
_entry.id   AF-A0A2E5ZIY4-F1
#
_cell.length_a   1.000
_cell.length_b   1.000
_cell.length_c   1.000
_cell.angle_alpha   90.00
_cell.angle_beta   90.00
_cell.angle_gamma   90.00
#
_symmetry.space_group_name_H-M   'P 1'
#
loop_
_entity.id
_entity.type
_entity.pdbx_description
1 polymer ?
#
loop_
_entity_poly.entity_id
_entity_poly.type
_entity_poly.pdbx_seq_one_letter_code
_entity_poly.pdbx_strand_id
1 'polypeptide(L)'
;MAPDHPLQADHVTRALADACEVDLSSQVPAVDGCGIPVWSVPLDRLAAGWVGLCGGEAGARLLAAMRAEPFHVAGSTRACTRLIGACSGGTVVKAGA
;
A
#
# COMPACT_ATOMS: atom_id res chain seq x y z
N MET A 1 2.63 14.55 -6.25
CA MET A 1 3.38 15.13 -5.12
C MET A 1 4.83 14.73 -5.30
N ALA A 2 5.75 15.70 -5.29
CA ALA A 2 7.15 15.42 -5.63
C ALA A 2 7.85 14.53 -4.57
N PRO A 3 8.86 13.72 -4.95
CA PRO A 3 9.56 12.81 -4.02
C PRO A 3 10.22 13.51 -2.83
N ASP A 4 10.66 14.74 -3.00
CA ASP A 4 11.31 15.60 -2.00
C ASP A 4 10.30 16.32 -1.09
N HIS A 5 9.00 16.20 -1.35
CA HIS A 5 7.98 16.74 -0.45
C HIS A 5 8.12 16.10 0.94
N PRO A 6 8.06 16.85 2.06
CA PRO A 6 8.31 16.31 3.40
C PRO A 6 7.47 15.06 3.74
N LEU A 7 6.18 15.06 3.37
CA LEU A 7 5.35 13.85 3.52
C LEU A 7 5.91 12.62 2.79
N GLN A 8 6.46 12.78 1.59
CA GLN A 8 7.07 11.69 0.83
C GLN A 8 8.42 11.30 1.41
N ALA A 9 9.31 12.27 1.64
CA ALA A 9 10.68 12.01 2.10
C ALA A 9 10.72 11.47 3.53
N ASP A 10 10.04 12.14 4.46
CA ASP A 10 10.19 11.90 5.90
C ASP A 10 9.27 10.79 6.43
N HIS A 11 8.17 10.50 5.71
CA HIS A 11 7.17 9.53 6.15
C HIS A 11 6.99 8.36 5.19
N VAL A 12 6.55 8.60 3.95
CA VAL A 12 6.18 7.52 3.03
C VAL A 12 7.40 6.70 2.59
N THR A 13 8.46 7.37 2.12
CA THR A 13 9.69 6.71 1.65
C THR A 13 10.38 5.97 2.79
N ARG A 14 10.44 6.59 3.97
CA ARG A 14 10.97 5.94 5.18
C ARG A 14 10.18 4.69 5.55
N ALA A 15 8.86 4.78 5.63
CA ALA A 15 8.02 3.63 5.98
C ALA A 15 8.17 2.49 4.95
N LEU A 16 8.29 2.81 3.66
CA LEU A 16 8.54 1.83 2.61
C LEU A 16 9.91 1.17 2.76
N ALA A 17 10.97 1.96 2.96
CA ALA A 17 12.34 1.49 3.17
C ALA A 17 12.44 0.58 4.40
N ASP A 18 11.82 1.00 5.51
CA ASP A 18 11.80 0.24 6.77
C ASP A 18 11.00 -1.07 6.60
N ALA A 19 9.81 -1.02 5.99
CA ALA A 19 8.98 -2.22 5.79
C ALA A 19 9.62 -3.22 4.83
N CYS A 20 10.25 -2.76 3.75
CA CYS A 20 10.89 -3.63 2.77
C CYS A 20 12.36 -3.95 3.13
N GLU A 21 12.90 -3.36 4.20
CA GLU A 21 14.30 -3.48 4.61
C GLU A 21 15.29 -3.18 3.46
N VAL A 22 15.10 -2.04 2.79
CA VAL A 22 15.93 -1.60 1.66
C VAL A 22 16.44 -0.18 1.83
N ASP A 23 17.61 0.11 1.27
CA ASP A 23 18.12 1.48 1.15
C ASP A 23 17.64 2.11 -0.17
N LEU A 24 16.94 3.23 -0.05
CA LEU A 24 16.40 4.00 -1.17
C LEU A 24 17.17 5.31 -1.42
N SER A 25 18.15 5.65 -0.58
CA SER A 25 18.82 6.96 -0.56
C SER A 25 19.55 7.33 -1.86
N SER A 26 20.00 6.33 -2.61
CA SER A 26 20.70 6.51 -3.89
C SER A 26 19.79 6.40 -5.12
N GLN A 27 18.51 6.08 -4.93
CA GLN A 27 17.57 5.90 -6.02
C GLN A 27 16.86 7.22 -6.39
N VAL A 28 16.44 7.31 -7.65
CA VAL A 28 15.47 8.31 -8.12
C VAL A 28 14.16 7.56 -8.43
N PRO A 29 13.06 7.86 -7.73
CA PRO A 29 11.79 7.15 -7.97
C PRO A 29 11.15 7.59 -9.29
N ALA A 30 10.41 6.68 -9.90
CA ALA A 30 9.48 7.03 -10.98
C ALA A 30 8.22 7.70 -10.40
N VAL A 31 7.39 8.29 -11.27
CA VAL A 31 6.07 8.82 -10.89
C VAL A 31 5.00 8.06 -11.64
N ASP A 32 4.00 7.55 -10.93
CA ASP A 32 2.88 6.83 -11.54
C ASP A 32 1.82 7.76 -12.16
N GLY A 33 0.79 7.17 -12.77
CA GLY A 33 -0.32 7.92 -13.37
C GLY A 33 -1.18 8.73 -12.38
N CYS A 34 -1.03 8.48 -11.08
CA CYS A 34 -1.68 9.22 -10.00
C CYS A 34 -0.78 10.33 -9.43
N GLY A 35 0.46 10.46 -9.91
CA GLY A 35 1.41 11.46 -9.44
C GLY A 35 2.11 11.06 -8.13
N ILE A 36 2.20 9.76 -7.82
CA ILE A 36 2.83 9.22 -6.62
C ILE A 36 4.24 8.69 -6.96
N PRO A 37 5.27 8.97 -6.14
CA PRO A 37 6.59 8.37 -6.29
C PRO A 37 6.55 6.84 -6.12
N VAL A 38 7.21 6.12 -7.03
CA VAL A 38 7.32 4.65 -7.03
C VAL A 38 8.79 4.23 -7.04
N TRP A 39 9.17 3.41 -6.06
CA TRP A 39 10.55 2.99 -5.82
C TRP A 39 10.84 1.59 -6.37
N SER A 40 12.08 1.35 -6.77
CA SER A 40 12.52 0.02 -7.19
C SER A 40 12.86 -0.81 -5.96
N VAL A 41 12.13 -1.91 -5.76
CA VAL A 41 12.30 -2.82 -4.62
C VAL A 41 12.40 -4.26 -5.13
N PRO A 42 13.36 -5.07 -4.63
CA PRO A 42 13.41 -6.50 -4.92
C PRO A 42 12.10 -7.20 -4.55
N LEU A 43 11.64 -8.15 -5.38
CA LEU A 43 10.32 -8.76 -5.21
C LEU A 43 10.16 -9.52 -3.89
N ASP A 44 11.21 -10.20 -3.44
CA ASP A 44 11.28 -10.90 -2.16
C ASP A 44 11.16 -9.92 -0.97
N ARG A 45 11.85 -8.78 -1.05
CA ARG A 45 11.78 -7.70 -0.06
C ARG A 45 10.41 -7.04 0.00
N LEU A 46 9.80 -6.80 -1.17
CA LEU A 46 8.43 -6.31 -1.26
C LEU A 46 7.43 -7.29 -0.61
N ALA A 47 7.60 -8.59 -0.85
CA ALA A 47 6.75 -9.62 -0.25
C ALA A 47 6.90 -9.65 1.29
N ALA A 48 8.14 -9.54 1.80
CA ALA A 48 8.40 -9.45 3.24
C ALA A 48 7.74 -8.20 3.86
N GLY A 49 7.85 -7.05 3.20
CA GLY A 49 7.22 -5.80 3.65
C GLY A 49 5.70 -5.88 3.71
N TRP A 50 5.06 -6.58 2.76
CA TRP A 50 3.61 -6.85 2.81
C TRP A 50 3.20 -7.68 4.03
N VAL A 51 3.97 -8.70 4.39
CA VAL A 51 3.71 -9.52 5.58
C VAL A 51 3.81 -8.67 6.85
N GLY A 52 4.87 -7.86 6.96
CA GLY A 52 5.07 -6.97 8.10
C GLY A 52 3.96 -5.92 8.23
N LEU A 53 3.59 -5.29 7.12
CA LEU A 53 2.53 -4.28 7.08
C LEU A 53 1.19 -4.86 7.53
N CYS A 54 0.79 -6.01 6.99
CA CYS A 54 -0.46 -6.67 7.35
C CYS A 54 -0.48 -7.21 8.79
N GLY A 55 0.69 -7.57 9.34
CA GLY A 55 0.84 -8.06 10.71
C GLY A 55 0.91 -6.97 11.78
N GLY A 56 1.28 -5.73 11.42
CA GLY A 56 1.35 -4.60 12.33
C GLY A 56 -0.02 -4.02 12.69
N GLU A 57 -0.13 -3.36 13.85
CA GLU A 57 -1.39 -2.78 14.35
C GLU A 57 -2.02 -1.79 13.37
N ALA A 58 -1.21 -0.90 12.77
CA ALA A 58 -1.69 0.10 11.82
C ALA A 58 -2.26 -0.54 10.54
N GLY A 59 -1.59 -1.57 10.01
CA GLY A 59 -2.08 -2.30 8.84
C GLY A 59 -3.31 -3.13 9.17
N ALA A 60 -3.34 -3.81 10.32
CA ALA A 60 -4.52 -4.53 10.79
C ALA A 60 -5.75 -3.60 10.91
N ARG A 61 -5.56 -2.39 11.45
CA ARG A 61 -6.59 -1.35 11.54
C ARG A 61 -7.05 -0.87 10.16
N LEU A 62 -6.11 -0.63 9.23
CA LEU A 62 -6.43 -0.24 7.86
C LEU A 62 -7.23 -1.33 7.13
N LEU A 63 -6.78 -2.59 7.20
CA LEU A 63 -7.44 -3.71 6.56
C LEU A 63 -8.85 -3.95 7.16
N ALA A 64 -9.02 -3.75 8.47
CA ALA A 64 -10.33 -3.79 9.11
C ALA A 64 -11.26 -2.69 8.57
N ALA A 65 -10.77 -1.47 8.43
CA ALA A 65 -11.55 -0.38 7.84
C ALA A 65 -11.93 -0.66 6.38
N MET A 66 -11.01 -1.18 5.57
CA MET A 66 -11.28 -1.56 4.17
C MET A 66 -12.36 -2.65 4.05
N ARG A 67 -12.40 -3.59 5.00
CA ARG A 67 -13.44 -4.64 5.03
C ARG A 67 -14.79 -4.11 5.53
N ALA A 68 -14.79 -3.24 6.52
CA ALA A 68 -16.00 -2.62 7.05
C ALA A 68 -16.66 -1.70 5.99
N GLU A 69 -15.83 -1.04 5.17
CA GLU A 69 -16.27 -0.03 4.22
C GLU A 69 -15.78 -0.28 2.77
N PRO A 70 -16.16 -1.41 2.11
CA PRO A 70 -15.62 -1.77 0.79
C PRO A 70 -15.97 -0.77 -0.31
N PHE A 71 -17.09 -0.04 -0.15
CA PHE A 71 -17.47 1.04 -1.06
C PHE A 71 -16.38 2.11 -1.17
N HIS A 72 -15.73 2.47 -0.06
CA HIS A 72 -14.66 3.47 -0.03
C HIS A 72 -13.35 2.94 -0.65
N VAL A 73 -13.20 1.63 -0.81
CA VAL A 73 -12.05 1.02 -1.47
C VAL A 73 -12.16 1.13 -3.00
N ALA A 74 -13.35 0.88 -3.56
CA ALA A 74 -13.48 0.75 -5.01
C ALA A 74 -14.83 1.11 -5.65
N GLY A 75 -15.74 1.77 -4.94
CA GLY A 75 -17.09 2.08 -5.42
C GLY A 75 -18.03 0.88 -5.32
N SER A 76 -19.11 0.87 -6.09
CA SER A 76 -20.17 -0.16 -5.98
C SER A 76 -19.99 -1.36 -6.92
N THR A 77 -19.37 -1.17 -8.08
CA THR A 77 -19.43 -2.16 -9.18
C THR A 77 -18.15 -2.95 -9.39
N ARG A 78 -17.01 -2.47 -8.88
CA ARG A 78 -15.70 -3.09 -9.13
C ARG A 78 -15.57 -4.43 -8.42
N ALA A 79 -14.74 -5.31 -9.00
CA ALA A 79 -14.46 -6.63 -8.44
C ALA A 79 -13.93 -6.56 -7.00
N CYS A 80 -13.13 -5.53 -6.67
CA CYS A 80 -12.61 -5.30 -5.31
C CYS A 80 -13.75 -5.26 -4.27
N THR A 81 -14.76 -4.41 -4.49
CA THR A 81 -15.92 -4.25 -3.59
C THR A 81 -16.69 -5.57 -3.45
N ARG A 82 -16.94 -6.25 -4.57
CA ARG A 82 -17.68 -7.53 -4.57
C ARG A 82 -16.92 -8.62 -3.83
N LEU A 83 -15.60 -8.74 -4.06
CA LEU A 83 -14.77 -9.74 -3.40
C LEU A 83 -14.66 -9.49 -1.90
N ILE A 84 -14.40 -8.25 -1.49
CA ILE A 84 -14.33 -7.90 -0.07
C ILE A 84 -15.68 -8.17 0.62
N GLY A 85 -16.81 -7.77 0.01
CA GLY A 85 -18.13 -7.94 0.61
C GLY A 85 -18.66 -9.39 0.62
N ALA A 86 -18.25 -10.22 -0.34
CA ALA A 86 -18.67 -11.62 -0.41
C ALA A 86 -17.85 -12.55 0.50
N CYS A 87 -16.63 -12.15 0.87
CA CYS A 87 -15.76 -12.95 1.72
C CYS A 87 -16.09 -12.72 3.20
N SER A 88 -16.33 -13.80 3.94
CA SER A 88 -16.52 -13.78 5.41
C SER A 88 -15.21 -13.76 6.20
N GLY A 89 -14.05 -13.75 5.52
CA GLY A 89 -12.71 -13.81 6.13
C GLY A 89 -11.94 -12.48 6.11
N GLY A 90 -10.63 -12.54 6.39
CA GLY A 90 -9.72 -11.39 6.40
C GLY A 90 -9.34 -10.82 5.02
N THR A 91 -10.16 -11.06 3.99
CA THR A 91 -9.83 -10.73 2.60
C THR A 91 -9.91 -9.24 2.34
N VAL A 92 -8.87 -8.68 1.72
CA VAL A 92 -8.84 -7.33 1.19
C VAL A 92 -8.30 -7.39 -0.22
N VAL A 93 -8.94 -6.70 -1.16
CA VAL A 93 -8.51 -6.65 -2.57
C VAL A 93 -8.54 -5.21 -3.04
N LYS A 94 -7.43 -4.74 -3.61
CA LYS A 94 -7.38 -3.49 -4.36
C LYS A 94 -6.62 -3.74 -5.65
N ALA A 95 -7.34 -3.70 -6.76
CA ALA A 95 -6.74 -3.65 -8.09
C ALA A 95 -6.13 -2.26 -8.34
N GLY A 96 -5.48 -2.07 -9.50
CA GLY A 96 -4.99 -0.77 -9.95
C GLY A 96 -6.06 0.33 -9.98
N ALA A 97 -5.65 1.54 -10.33
CA ALA A 97 -6.56 2.67 -10.52
C ALA A 97 -7.69 2.34 -11.50
#